data_AF-A0A1X6Z5H6-F1
#
_entry.id   AF-A0A1X6Z5H6-F1
#
_cell.length_a   1.000
_cell.length_b   1.000
_cell.length_c   1.000
_cell.angle_alpha   90.00
_cell.angle_beta   90.00
_cell.angle_gamma   90.00
#
_symmetry.space_group_name_H-M   'P 1'
#
loop_
_entity.id
_entity.type
_entity.pdbx_description
1 polymer ?
#
loop_
_entity_poly.entity_id
_entity_poly.type
_entity_poly.pdbx_seq_one_letter_code
_entity_poly.pdbx_strand_id
1 'polypeptide(L)'
;MTSLIDGLNGILWNYVLIYGLLGAGAFFTLRLGAIQFLHIGEMIRVITSGRTTVERGISPFRALTVSHASRVGTLIAVLLLSKTVIKLTKDYFDQRRAGQKPKFAAKDFPEFGDGIDHSVWK
;
A
#
# COMPACT_ATOMS: atom_id res chain seq x y z
N MET A 1 12.68 13.23 -25.06
CA MET A 1 13.15 13.09 -23.67
C MET A 1 12.29 12.14 -22.85
N THR A 2 10.96 12.20 -22.94
CA THR A 2 10.04 11.29 -22.23
C THR A 2 10.23 9.81 -22.61
N SER A 3 10.35 9.48 -23.90
CA SER A 3 10.49 8.09 -24.35
C SER A 3 11.73 7.36 -23.80
N LEU A 4 12.82 8.09 -23.54
CA LEU A 4 14.03 7.54 -22.92
C LEU A 4 13.79 7.29 -21.42
N ILE A 5 13.13 8.24 -20.74
CA ILE A 5 12.76 8.11 -19.33
C ILE A 5 11.79 6.95 -19.15
N ASP A 6 10.79 6.81 -20.03
CA ASP A 6 9.80 5.73 -19.98
C ASP A 6 10.44 4.36 -20.23
N GLY A 7 11.39 4.27 -21.18
CA GLY A 7 12.15 3.04 -21.44
C GLY A 7 13.05 2.64 -20.26
N LEU A 8 13.78 3.60 -19.68
CA LEU A 8 14.61 3.37 -18.50
C LEU A 8 13.77 3.02 -17.26
N ASN A 9 12.63 3.70 -17.08
CA ASN A 9 11.69 3.43 -16.01
C ASN A 9 11.13 2.01 -16.14
N GLY A 10 10.71 1.59 -17.33
CA GLY A 10 10.22 0.23 -17.57
C GLY A 10 11.26 -0.84 -17.23
N ILE A 11 12.53 -0.65 -17.58
CA ILE A 11 13.61 -1.59 -17.23
C ILE A 11 13.89 -1.57 -15.72
N LEU A 12 14.00 -0.38 -15.12
CA LEU A 12 14.32 -0.23 -13.71
C LEU A 12 13.22 -0.83 -12.82
N TRP A 13 11.96 -0.45 -13.04
CA TRP A 13 10.84 -0.85 -12.19
C TRP A 13 10.39 -2.29 -12.43
N ASN A 14 10.33 -2.75 -13.69
CA ASN A 14 9.77 -4.09 -13.97
C ASN A 14 10.83 -5.21 -13.92
N TYR A 15 12.11 -4.89 -14.13
CA TYR A 15 13.15 -5.92 -14.16
C TYR A 15 14.15 -5.72 -13.02
N VAL A 16 14.84 -4.58 -12.96
CA VAL A 16 15.96 -4.41 -12.03
C VAL A 16 15.50 -4.45 -10.57
N LEU A 17 14.47 -3.67 -10.21
CA LEU A 17 13.99 -3.62 -8.83
C LEU A 17 13.34 -4.94 -8.40
N ILE A 18 12.53 -5.56 -9.25
CA ILE A 18 11.86 -6.82 -8.90
C ILE A 18 12.88 -7.94 -8.68
N TYR A 19 13.72 -8.22 -9.68
CA TYR A 19 14.70 -9.31 -9.58
C TYR A 19 15.83 -8.98 -8.60
N GLY A 20 16.23 -7.72 -8.50
CA GLY A 20 17.25 -7.27 -7.55
C GLY A 20 16.79 -7.43 -6.10
N LEU A 21 15.56 -7.03 -5.79
CA LEU A 21 15.03 -7.11 -4.42
C LEU A 21 14.65 -8.55 -4.04
N LEU A 22 14.07 -9.32 -4.96
CA LEU A 22 13.84 -10.76 -4.76
C LEU A 22 15.16 -11.52 -4.56
N GLY A 23 16.15 -11.25 -5.42
CA GLY A 23 17.48 -11.84 -5.33
C GLY A 23 18.17 -11.49 -4.02
N ALA A 24 18.12 -10.22 -3.59
CA ALA A 24 18.65 -9.80 -2.30
C ALA A 24 17.94 -10.51 -1.13
N GLY A 25 16.60 -10.57 -1.16
CA GLY A 25 15.81 -11.28 -0.15
C GLY A 25 16.17 -12.77 -0.07
N ALA A 26 16.26 -13.45 -1.21
CA ALA A 26 16.66 -14.86 -1.29
C ALA A 26 18.12 -15.06 -0.83
N PHE A 27 19.04 -14.20 -1.27
CA PHE A 27 20.44 -14.24 -0.88
C PHE A 27 20.61 -14.10 0.64
N PHE A 28 19.98 -13.10 1.26
CA PHE A 28 20.03 -12.95 2.71
C PHE A 28 19.37 -14.11 3.43
N THR A 29 18.27 -14.65 2.90
CA THR A 29 17.57 -15.80 3.51
C THR A 29 18.44 -17.06 3.50
N LEU A 30 19.10 -17.37 2.38
CA LEU A 30 20.01 -18.52 2.28
C LEU A 30 21.29 -18.31 3.08
N ARG A 31 21.91 -17.13 3.02
CA ARG A 31 23.14 -16.80 3.73
C ARG A 31 22.96 -16.78 5.24
N LEU A 32 21.80 -16.34 5.71
CA LEU A 32 21.43 -16.35 7.14
C LEU A 32 20.83 -17.69 7.56
N GLY A 33 20.86 -18.74 6.73
CA GLY A 33 20.39 -20.08 7.11
C GLY A 33 18.92 -20.12 7.51
N ALA A 34 18.05 -19.34 6.86
CA ALA A 34 16.63 -19.25 7.18
C ALA A 34 16.34 -18.80 8.64
N ILE A 35 17.18 -17.93 9.21
CA ILE A 35 16.97 -17.32 10.55
C ILE A 35 15.57 -16.71 10.72
N GLN A 36 14.97 -16.19 9.64
CA GLN A 36 13.60 -15.66 9.63
C GLN A 36 12.56 -16.67 10.16
N PHE A 37 12.79 -17.97 9.98
CA PHE A 37 11.90 -19.04 10.44
C PHE A 37 12.39 -19.68 11.75
N LEU A 38 13.71 -19.83 11.90
CA LEU A 38 14.30 -20.45 13.09
C LEU A 38 14.15 -19.60 14.36
N HIS A 39 14.19 -18.27 14.25
CA HIS A 39 14.20 -17.37 15.41
C HIS A 39 12.83 -16.74 15.72
N ILE A 40 11.75 -17.21 15.08
CA ILE A 40 10.39 -16.74 15.38
C ILE A 40 10.03 -16.99 16.85
N GLY A 41 10.43 -18.14 17.41
CA GLY A 41 10.17 -18.48 18.81
C GLY A 41 10.84 -17.53 19.79
N GLU A 42 12.11 -17.19 19.55
CA GLU A 42 12.84 -16.23 20.37
C GLU A 42 12.30 -14.81 20.21
N MET A 43 11.88 -14.43 18.99
CA MET A 43 11.21 -13.14 18.75
C MET A 43 9.89 -13.03 19.54
N ILE A 44 9.04 -14.05 19.51
CA ILE A 44 7.79 -14.09 20.29
C ILE A 44 8.09 -14.03 21.78
N ARG A 45 9.10 -14.77 22.24
CA ARG A 45 9.56 -14.72 23.63
C ARG A 45 9.99 -13.31 24.01
N VAL A 46 10.85 -12.64 23.25
CA VAL A 46 11.36 -11.28 23.55
C VAL A 46 10.25 -10.24 23.53
N ILE A 47 9.31 -10.35 22.59
CA ILE A 47 8.14 -9.46 22.50
C ILE A 47 7.22 -9.64 23.72
N THR A 48 7.05 -10.87 24.20
CA THR A 48 6.12 -11.23 25.29
C THR A 48 6.77 -11.14 26.68
N SER A 49 8.08 -11.35 26.80
CA SER A 49 8.83 -11.43 28.06
C SER A 49 9.23 -10.06 28.62
N GLY A 50 8.43 -9.03 28.33
CA GLY A 50 8.76 -7.63 28.57
C GLY A 50 9.32 -7.35 29.96
N ARG A 51 10.61 -7.03 30.01
CA ARG A 51 11.23 -6.30 31.13
C ARG A 51 12.40 -5.47 30.60
N THR A 52 12.13 -4.21 30.28
CA THR A 52 13.00 -3.09 30.68
C THR A 52 12.13 -1.84 30.81
N THR A 53 12.07 -1.33 32.04
CA THR A 53 11.77 0.05 32.38
C THR A 53 12.74 0.97 31.63
N VAL A 54 12.40 1.35 30.40
CA VAL A 54 13.09 2.42 29.68
C VAL A 54 12.18 3.63 29.68
N GLU A 55 12.55 4.62 30.46
CA GLU A 55 11.88 5.92 30.67
C GLU A 55 11.49 6.67 29.36
N ARG A 56 12.05 6.26 28.21
CA ARG A 56 11.82 6.88 26.89
C ARG A 56 11.64 5.89 25.73
N GLY A 57 11.40 4.60 25.99
CA GLY A 57 11.33 3.56 24.94
C GLY A 57 9.92 3.02 24.68
N ILE A 58 9.52 2.89 23.40
CA ILE A 58 8.33 2.12 23.01
C ILE A 58 8.64 0.63 23.19
N SER A 59 7.75 -0.14 23.82
CA SER A 59 7.97 -1.58 24.00
C SER A 59 8.09 -2.30 22.66
N PRO A 60 8.87 -3.39 22.56
CA PRO A 60 9.00 -4.17 21.32
C PRO A 60 7.64 -4.60 20.74
N PHE A 61 6.69 -4.96 21.62
CA PHE A 61 5.32 -5.26 21.23
C PHE A 61 4.59 -4.06 20.62
N ARG A 62 4.65 -2.88 21.24
CA ARG A 62 4.03 -1.67 20.70
C ARG A 62 4.63 -1.26 19.35
N ALA A 63 5.96 -1.36 19.20
CA ALA A 63 6.64 -1.06 17.95
C ALA A 63 6.21 -2.02 16.82
N LEU A 64 6.06 -3.32 17.13
CA LEU A 64 5.51 -4.29 16.20
C LEU A 64 4.08 -3.91 15.77
N THR A 65 3.20 -3.59 16.73
CA THR A 65 1.82 -3.21 16.43
C THR A 65 1.74 -1.97 15.56
N VAL A 66 2.57 -0.95 15.79
CA VAL A 66 2.61 0.27 14.96
C VAL A 66 3.03 -0.06 13.52
N SER A 67 4.06 -0.89 13.33
CA SER A 67 4.51 -1.32 11.99
C SER A 67 3.45 -2.15 11.26
N HIS A 68 2.75 -3.03 11.97
CA HIS A 68 1.68 -3.84 11.40
C HIS A 68 0.46 -2.97 11.05
N ALA A 69 0.09 -2.04 11.92
CA ALA A 69 -1.03 -1.12 11.72
C ALA A 69 -0.85 -0.24 10.47
N SER A 70 0.38 0.17 10.14
CA SER A 70 0.64 0.94 8.91
C SER A 70 0.32 0.14 7.63
N ARG A 71 0.74 -1.12 7.57
CA ARG A 71 0.51 -1.98 6.39
C ARG A 71 -0.95 -2.40 6.29
N VAL A 72 -1.53 -2.85 7.41
CA VAL A 72 -2.94 -3.23 7.48
C VAL A 72 -3.85 -2.03 7.24
N GLY A 73 -3.51 -0.86 7.78
CA GLY A 73 -4.26 0.39 7.59
C GLY A 73 -4.30 0.82 6.12
N THR A 74 -3.18 0.68 5.41
CA THR A 74 -3.15 0.92 3.95
C THR A 74 -4.10 -0.03 3.22
N LEU A 75 -4.11 -1.31 3.57
CA LEU A 75 -5.03 -2.29 2.96
C LEU A 75 -6.50 -1.98 3.29
N ILE A 76 -6.80 -1.62 4.54
CA ILE A 76 -8.15 -1.23 4.96
C ILE A 76 -8.61 0.01 4.20
N ALA A 77 -7.77 1.02 4.05
CA ALA A 77 -8.09 2.22 3.29
C ALA A 77 -8.44 1.88 1.82
N VAL A 78 -7.64 1.02 1.19
CA VAL A 78 -7.92 0.53 -0.18
C VAL A 78 -9.24 -0.24 -0.24
N LEU A 79 -9.53 -1.09 0.75
CA LEU A 79 -10.79 -1.85 0.80
C LEU A 79 -12.02 -0.98 1.05
N LEU A 80 -11.92 0.04 1.90
CA LEU A 80 -13.00 1.00 2.12
C LEU A 80 -13.29 1.80 0.84
N LEU A 81 -12.22 2.22 0.14
CA LEU A 81 -12.34 2.88 -1.16
C LEU A 81 -12.81 1.93 -2.27
N SER A 82 -12.67 0.62 -2.11
CA SER A 82 -13.07 -0.36 -3.14
C SER A 82 -14.53 -0.19 -3.58
N LYS A 83 -15.47 0.05 -2.63
CA LYS A 83 -16.88 0.29 -2.97
C LYS A 83 -17.07 1.57 -3.79
N THR A 84 -16.38 2.65 -3.42
CA THR A 84 -16.36 3.93 -4.14
C THR A 84 -15.78 3.77 -5.55
N VAL A 85 -14.63 3.12 -5.67
CA VAL A 85 -13.93 2.89 -6.93
C VAL A 85 -14.79 2.06 -7.87
N ILE A 86 -15.46 1.01 -7.38
CA ILE A 86 -16.35 0.17 -8.20
C ILE A 86 -17.54 1.00 -8.72
N LYS A 87 -18.19 1.81 -7.87
CA LYS A 87 -19.29 2.69 -8.29
C LYS A 87 -18.84 3.69 -9.36
N LEU A 88 -17.73 4.40 -9.13
CA LEU A 88 -17.16 5.35 -10.10
C LEU A 88 -16.75 4.67 -11.41
N THR A 89 -16.12 3.50 -11.32
CA THR A 89 -15.67 2.75 -12.50
C THR A 89 -16.88 2.32 -13.33
N LYS A 90 -17.95 1.84 -12.69
CA LYS A 90 -19.18 1.47 -13.37
C LYS A 90 -19.84 2.66 -14.06
N ASP A 91 -19.96 3.79 -13.36
CA ASP A 91 -20.49 5.03 -13.91
C ASP A 91 -19.67 5.52 -15.13
N TYR A 92 -18.34 5.51 -15.02
CA TYR A 92 -17.46 5.83 -16.15
C TYR A 92 -17.69 4.92 -17.37
N PHE A 93 -17.82 3.61 -17.16
CA PHE A 93 -18.09 2.66 -18.24
C PHE A 93 -19.49 2.83 -18.83
N ASP A 94 -20.49 3.12 -18.00
CA ASP A 94 -21.86 3.38 -18.43
C ASP A 94 -21.92 4.67 -19.28
N GLN A 95 -21.20 5.73 -18.89
CA GLN A 95 -21.05 6.96 -19.67
C GLN A 95 -20.31 6.74 -21.00
N ARG A 96 -19.24 5.92 -21.00
CA ARG A 96 -18.52 5.54 -22.22
C ARG A 96 -19.38 4.71 -23.18
N ARG A 97 -20.18 3.77 -22.66
CA ARG A 97 -21.10 2.94 -23.45
C ARG A 97 -22.26 3.74 -24.02
N ALA A 98 -22.71 4.78 -23.30
CA ALA A 98 -23.71 5.74 -23.78
C ALA A 98 -23.17 6.70 -24.87
N GLY A 99 -21.91 6.55 -25.30
CA GLY A 99 -21.29 7.40 -26.33
C GLY A 99 -21.04 8.84 -25.88
N GLN A 100 -21.20 9.13 -24.59
CA GLN A 100 -21.01 10.46 -24.02
C GLN A 100 -19.54 10.65 -23.60
N LYS A 101 -19.07 11.90 -23.64
CA LYS A 101 -17.75 12.23 -23.07
C LYS A 101 -17.85 12.04 -21.55
N PRO A 102 -17.07 11.13 -20.94
CA PRO A 102 -17.21 10.83 -19.52
C PRO A 102 -16.92 12.08 -18.69
N LYS A 103 -17.88 12.48 -17.85
CA LYS A 103 -17.80 13.63 -16.96
C LYS A 103 -18.33 13.21 -15.60
N PHE A 104 -17.50 13.33 -14.58
CA PHE A 104 -17.90 13.02 -13.21
C PHE A 104 -18.85 14.09 -12.69
N ALA A 105 -20.13 13.74 -12.51
CA ALA A 105 -21.11 14.61 -11.89
C ALA A 105 -21.08 14.42 -10.36
N ALA A 106 -20.32 15.27 -9.66
CA ALA A 106 -20.21 15.23 -8.20
C ALA A 106 -21.56 15.34 -7.46
N LYS A 107 -22.62 15.83 -8.12
CA LYS A 107 -23.98 15.96 -7.59
C LYS A 107 -24.73 14.63 -7.44
N ASP A 108 -24.36 13.59 -8.20
CA ASP A 108 -25.06 12.29 -8.20
C ASP A 108 -24.58 11.35 -7.08
N PHE A 109 -23.59 11.79 -6.29
CA PHE A 109 -23.00 11.01 -5.22
C PHE A 109 -22.92 11.81 -3.90
N PRO A 110 -24.01 11.87 -3.11
CA PRO A 110 -24.05 12.59 -1.83
C PRO A 110 -23.11 12.01 -0.75
N GLU A 111 -22.53 10.82 -0.98
CA GLU A 111 -21.61 10.12 -0.08
C GLU A 111 -20.21 10.79 0.01
N PHE A 112 -19.86 11.71 -0.90
CA PHE A 112 -18.53 12.34 -0.92
C PHE A 112 -18.41 13.65 -0.13
N GLY A 113 -19.52 14.17 0.41
CA GLY A 113 -19.56 15.39 1.21
C GLY A 113 -19.19 16.68 0.45
N ASP A 114 -19.37 17.82 1.12
CA ASP A 114 -19.09 19.19 0.62
C ASP A 114 -17.61 19.51 0.34
N GLY A 115 -16.72 18.51 0.42
CA GLY A 115 -15.27 18.67 0.20
C GLY A 115 -14.83 18.57 -1.27
N ILE A 116 -15.77 18.38 -2.21
CA ILE A 116 -15.44 18.26 -3.64
C ILE A 116 -15.29 19.66 -4.25
N ASP A 117 -14.07 19.99 -4.67
CA ASP A 117 -13.80 21.19 -5.44
C ASP A 117 -14.43 21.10 -6.84
N HIS A 118 -15.57 21.76 -6.99
CA HIS A 118 -16.35 21.81 -8.22
C HIS A 118 -15.68 22.62 -9.35
N SER A 119 -14.54 23.28 -9.10
CA SER A 119 -13.82 24.09 -10.09
C SER A 119 -12.79 23.31 -10.93
N VAL A 120 -12.43 22.09 -10.51
CA VAL A 120 -11.38 21.27 -11.16
C VAL A 120 -11.82 20.67 -12.50
N TRP A 121 -13.12 20.53 -12.74
CA TRP A 121 -13.67 19.81 -13.91
C TRP A 121 -14.46 20.71 -14.89
N LYS A 122 -14.02 21.97 -15.08
CA LYS A 122 -14.54 22.85 -16.15
C LYS A 122 -13.99 22.48 -17.53
#